data_AF-A0A7V2WFA5-F1
#
_entry.id   AF-A0A7V2WFA5-F1
#
_cell.length_a   1.000
_cell.length_b   1.000
_cell.length_c   1.000
_cell.angle_alpha   90.00
_cell.angle_beta   90.00
_cell.angle_gamma   90.00
#
_symmetry.space_group_name_H-M   'P 1'
#
loop_
_entity.id
_entity.type
_entity.pdbx_description
1 polymer ?
#
loop_
_entity_poly.entity_id
_entity_poly.type
_entity_poly.pdbx_seq_one_letter_code
_entity_poly.pdbx_strand_id
1 'polypeptide(L)'
;MVNTEEQRLDIIKYCSLLLNGYLSHFKQTDNSAQGWMITKLKRLKERAENHDLPLPVPKEKLGSLLYIYTTGEIYAVYDYEKPILEQYNKETIEKIMDRLITLTEEGGLLTKKEYFPYIVRIIDALILLIEKSSYELENYREGFFKELEKLKKLIIEEKIEPPVGACMPDYPNYVEVEYLIRLYPEGKKLFSIVDNLIFNGRRPDSWLTPEDADRESQKLLDEVTQL
;
A
#
# COMPACT_ATOMS: atom_id res chain seq x y z
N MET A 1 -19.24 8.29 0.92
CA MET A 1 -19.01 7.19 -0.05
C MET A 1 -19.65 5.94 0.52
N VAL A 2 -20.37 5.17 -0.30
CA VAL A 2 -20.78 3.82 0.09
C VAL A 2 -19.54 2.94 -0.07
N ASN A 3 -19.15 2.21 0.97
CA ASN A 3 -18.00 1.31 0.89
C ASN A 3 -18.22 0.31 -0.24
N THR A 4 -17.16 -0.04 -0.97
CA THR A 4 -17.27 -1.10 -1.95
C THR A 4 -17.35 -2.46 -1.24
N GLU A 5 -18.06 -3.41 -1.86
CA GLU A 5 -18.09 -4.80 -1.39
C GLU A 5 -16.67 -5.39 -1.33
N GLU A 6 -15.80 -4.97 -2.25
CA GLU A 6 -14.39 -5.30 -2.29
C GLU A 6 -13.64 -4.88 -1.01
N GLN A 7 -13.76 -3.61 -0.60
CA GLN A 7 -13.13 -3.10 0.62
C GLN A 7 -13.58 -3.87 1.85
N ARG A 8 -14.89 -4.16 1.93
CA ARG A 8 -15.49 -4.92 3.03
C ARG A 8 -14.88 -6.32 3.13
N LEU A 9 -14.80 -7.04 2.01
CA LEU A 9 -14.21 -8.38 1.95
C LEU A 9 -12.72 -8.37 2.28
N ASP A 10 -11.97 -7.37 1.81
CA ASP A 10 -10.55 -7.24 2.10
C ASP A 10 -10.32 -6.95 3.60
N ILE A 11 -11.12 -6.08 4.23
CA ILE A 11 -11.05 -5.83 5.68
C ILE A 11 -11.27 -7.13 6.46
N ILE A 12 -12.31 -7.91 6.12
CA ILE A 12 -12.61 -9.19 6.78
C ILE A 12 -11.44 -10.17 6.63
N LYS A 13 -10.87 -10.25 5.42
CA LYS A 13 -9.71 -11.10 5.10
C LYS A 13 -8.52 -10.73 5.99
N TYR A 14 -8.09 -9.45 5.99
CA TYR A 14 -6.89 -9.04 6.73
C TYR A 14 -7.08 -9.08 8.24
N CYS A 15 -8.27 -8.75 8.76
CA CYS A 15 -8.58 -8.98 10.17
C CYS A 15 -8.49 -10.48 10.53
N SER A 16 -8.98 -11.37 9.67
CA SER A 16 -8.94 -12.82 9.92
C SER A 16 -7.53 -13.38 9.86
N LEU A 17 -6.67 -12.89 8.95
CA LEU A 17 -5.26 -13.28 8.89
C LEU A 17 -4.51 -12.92 10.18
N LEU A 18 -4.72 -11.72 10.72
CA LEU A 18 -4.11 -11.30 11.98
C LEU A 18 -4.66 -12.09 13.17
N LEU A 19 -5.99 -12.25 13.27
CA LEU A 19 -6.64 -12.92 14.39
C LEU A 19 -6.34 -14.43 14.46
N ASN A 20 -6.38 -15.11 13.31
CA ASN A 20 -6.22 -16.56 13.25
C ASN A 20 -4.78 -17.01 13.02
N GLY A 21 -3.90 -16.10 12.57
CA GLY A 21 -2.47 -16.33 12.44
C GLY A 21 -1.73 -15.76 13.64
N TYR A 22 -1.13 -14.59 13.46
CA TYR A 22 -0.21 -13.94 14.41
C TYR A 22 -0.78 -13.82 15.84
N LEU A 23 -2.05 -13.44 16.00
CA LEU A 23 -2.66 -13.19 17.31
C LEU A 23 -3.33 -14.41 17.94
N SER A 24 -3.33 -15.57 17.27
CA SER A 24 -4.12 -16.73 17.70
C SER A 24 -3.75 -17.30 19.07
N HIS A 25 -2.51 -17.04 19.52
CA HIS A 25 -1.98 -17.53 20.81
C HIS A 25 -2.24 -16.59 21.99
N PHE A 26 -2.65 -15.34 21.74
CA PHE A 26 -2.89 -14.37 22.81
C PHE A 26 -4.32 -14.51 23.35
N LYS A 27 -4.44 -14.44 24.68
CA LYS A 27 -5.75 -14.41 25.33
C LYS A 27 -6.34 -13.02 25.21
N GLN A 28 -7.59 -12.92 24.75
CA GLN A 28 -8.29 -11.64 24.60
C GLN A 28 -8.38 -10.79 25.90
N THR A 29 -8.26 -11.43 27.06
CA THR A 29 -8.49 -10.82 28.37
C THR A 29 -7.24 -10.20 29.01
N ASP A 30 -6.09 -10.23 28.35
CA ASP A 30 -4.93 -9.53 28.88
C ASP A 30 -5.06 -8.02 28.62
N ASN A 31 -4.68 -7.20 29.60
CA ASN A 31 -4.58 -5.75 29.41
C ASN A 31 -3.35 -5.38 28.56
N SER A 32 -2.79 -6.34 27.83
CA SER A 32 -1.63 -6.19 26.96
C SER A 32 -2.05 -5.55 25.65
N ALA A 33 -1.12 -4.90 24.97
CA ALA A 33 -1.35 -4.33 23.65
C ALA A 33 -2.02 -5.34 22.69
N GLN A 34 -1.62 -6.61 22.76
CA GLN A 34 -2.14 -7.70 21.94
C GLN A 34 -3.63 -7.98 22.22
N GLY A 35 -4.06 -8.01 23.48
CA GLY A 35 -5.48 -8.13 23.85
C GLY A 35 -6.33 -6.97 23.34
N TRP A 36 -5.79 -5.74 23.40
CA TRP A 36 -6.42 -4.56 22.79
C TRP A 36 -6.51 -4.70 21.26
N MET A 37 -5.46 -5.18 20.60
CA MET A 37 -5.44 -5.43 19.15
C MET A 37 -6.49 -6.45 18.73
N ILE A 38 -6.57 -7.60 19.42
CA ILE A 38 -7.58 -8.64 19.18
C ILE A 38 -8.99 -8.05 19.26
N THR A 39 -9.26 -7.28 20.31
CA THR A 39 -10.58 -6.67 20.53
C THR A 39 -10.93 -5.70 19.39
N LYS A 40 -9.97 -4.88 18.93
CA LYS A 40 -10.17 -3.95 17.82
C LYS A 40 -10.39 -4.68 16.49
N LEU A 41 -9.58 -5.70 16.18
CA LEU A 41 -9.71 -6.48 14.96
C LEU A 41 -11.02 -7.26 14.90
N LYS A 42 -11.45 -7.88 16.00
CA LYS A 42 -12.76 -8.55 16.08
C LYS A 42 -13.89 -7.57 15.79
N ARG A 43 -13.84 -6.37 16.39
CA ARG A 43 -14.84 -5.33 16.18
C ARG A 43 -14.85 -4.81 14.74
N LEU A 44 -13.69 -4.60 14.12
CA LEU A 44 -13.61 -4.20 12.72
C LEU A 44 -14.21 -5.27 11.81
N LYS A 45 -13.82 -6.53 12.02
CA LYS A 45 -14.33 -7.69 11.28
C LYS A 45 -15.85 -7.83 11.42
N GLU A 46 -16.38 -7.85 12.63
CA GLU A 46 -17.81 -7.98 12.91
C GLU A 46 -18.62 -6.87 12.21
N ARG A 47 -18.13 -5.64 12.26
CA ARG A 47 -18.79 -4.51 11.61
C ARG A 47 -18.74 -4.57 10.08
N ALA A 48 -17.63 -5.05 9.52
CA ALA A 48 -17.53 -5.32 8.10
C ALA A 48 -18.45 -6.48 7.66
N GLU A 49 -18.61 -7.53 8.48
CA GLU A 49 -19.54 -8.62 8.23
C GLU A 49 -21.01 -8.15 8.27
N ASN A 50 -21.33 -7.25 9.20
CA ASN A 50 -22.66 -6.67 9.37
C ASN A 50 -22.99 -5.52 8.40
N HIS A 51 -22.07 -5.18 7.48
CA HIS A 51 -22.23 -4.07 6.53
C HIS A 51 -22.44 -2.69 7.21
N ASP A 52 -21.92 -2.51 8.43
CA ASP A 52 -22.17 -1.32 9.27
C ASP A 52 -20.88 -0.56 9.63
N LEU A 53 -19.76 -0.88 9.00
CA LEU A 53 -18.46 -0.23 9.20
C LEU A 53 -18.36 1.03 8.32
N PRO A 54 -18.41 2.26 8.83
CA PRO A 54 -18.18 3.44 8.01
C PRO A 54 -16.70 3.56 7.65
N LEU A 55 -16.40 3.87 6.38
CA LEU A 55 -15.07 4.23 5.91
C LEU A 55 -15.01 5.71 5.47
N PRO A 56 -13.93 6.44 5.78
CA PRO A 56 -12.83 6.03 6.67
C PRO A 56 -13.29 5.87 8.13
N VAL A 57 -12.63 4.98 8.86
CA VAL A 57 -12.87 4.75 10.30
C VAL A 57 -12.20 5.87 11.09
N PRO A 58 -12.91 6.55 12.01
CA PRO A 58 -12.32 7.59 12.86
C PRO A 58 -11.08 7.08 13.63
N LYS A 59 -10.02 7.90 13.69
CA LYS A 59 -8.73 7.51 14.30
C LYS A 59 -8.87 7.04 15.74
N GLU A 60 -9.79 7.62 16.52
CA GLU A 60 -10.05 7.23 17.91
C GLU A 60 -10.55 5.78 18.02
N LYS A 61 -11.22 5.28 16.97
CA LYS A 61 -11.69 3.90 16.91
C LYS A 61 -10.56 2.93 16.51
N LEU A 62 -9.53 3.42 15.81
CA LEU A 62 -8.33 2.68 15.40
C LEU A 62 -7.14 2.83 16.36
N GLY A 63 -7.21 3.71 17.36
CA GLY A 63 -6.05 4.14 18.17
C GLY A 63 -5.13 3.04 18.68
N SER A 64 -5.65 1.92 19.22
CA SER A 64 -4.81 0.81 19.68
C SER A 64 -4.12 0.06 18.54
N LEU A 65 -4.78 -0.05 17.37
CA LEU A 65 -4.23 -0.69 16.18
C LEU A 65 -3.09 0.16 15.59
N LEU A 66 -3.31 1.48 15.51
CA LEU A 66 -2.29 2.44 15.06
C LEU A 66 -1.13 2.55 16.06
N TYR A 67 -1.41 2.58 17.36
CA TYR A 67 -0.39 2.60 18.40
C TYR A 67 0.54 1.39 18.28
N ILE A 68 0.00 0.18 18.22
CA ILE A 68 0.80 -1.06 18.16
C ILE A 68 1.64 -1.15 16.90
N TYR A 69 1.09 -0.69 15.78
CA TYR A 69 1.81 -0.60 14.52
C TYR A 69 2.94 0.43 14.60
N THR A 70 2.65 1.65 15.02
CA THR A 70 3.62 2.76 15.04
C THR A 70 4.70 2.66 16.12
N THR A 71 4.42 2.04 17.26
CA THR A 71 5.42 1.84 18.34
C THR A 71 6.29 0.61 18.10
N GLY A 72 5.98 -0.21 17.09
CA GLY A 72 6.68 -1.47 16.85
C GLY A 72 6.47 -2.51 17.97
N GLU A 73 5.50 -2.30 18.86
CA GLU A 73 5.13 -3.28 19.91
C GLU A 73 4.67 -4.62 19.30
N ILE A 74 4.23 -4.60 18.04
CA ILE A 74 3.97 -5.81 17.26
C ILE A 74 5.24 -6.68 17.05
N TYR A 75 6.45 -6.12 17.20
CA TYR A 75 7.72 -6.86 17.08
C TYR A 75 8.32 -7.27 18.41
N ALA A 76 7.97 -6.59 19.51
CA ALA A 76 8.46 -6.96 20.85
C ALA A 76 8.09 -8.40 21.27
N VAL A 77 7.11 -8.97 20.56
CA VAL A 77 6.60 -10.34 20.72
C VAL A 77 7.44 -11.39 19.98
N TYR A 78 8.16 -11.02 18.91
CA TYR A 78 8.98 -11.97 18.13
C TYR A 78 10.11 -12.59 18.96
N ASP A 79 10.55 -11.91 20.02
CA ASP A 79 11.70 -12.34 20.81
C ASP A 79 11.38 -13.40 21.87
N TYR A 80 10.11 -13.67 22.19
CA TYR A 80 9.75 -14.49 23.36
C TYR A 80 9.32 -15.95 23.08
N GLU A 81 8.80 -16.31 21.90
CA GLU A 81 8.36 -17.70 21.63
C GLU A 81 8.76 -18.18 20.21
N LYS A 82 9.99 -18.68 20.13
CA LYS A 82 10.73 -18.98 18.90
C LYS A 82 10.35 -20.24 18.07
N PRO A 83 9.32 -21.09 18.33
CA PRO A 83 9.01 -22.18 17.39
C PRO A 83 7.71 -22.04 16.58
N ILE A 84 6.82 -21.07 16.82
CA ILE A 84 5.48 -21.05 16.16
C ILE A 84 5.37 -20.02 15.01
N LEU A 85 6.31 -19.09 14.89
CA LEU A 85 6.31 -18.03 13.87
C LEU A 85 7.11 -18.38 12.58
N GLU A 86 7.38 -19.66 12.29
CA GLU A 86 8.11 -20.04 11.07
C GLU A 86 7.36 -19.66 9.76
N GLN A 87 6.03 -19.40 9.81
CA GLN A 87 5.22 -19.03 8.64
C GLN A 87 5.01 -17.54 8.44
N TYR A 88 5.22 -16.70 9.45
CA TYR A 88 5.03 -15.26 9.35
C TYR A 88 6.35 -14.59 9.70
N ASN A 89 6.96 -13.90 8.73
CA ASN A 89 8.07 -12.99 9.00
C ASN A 89 7.50 -11.59 9.32
N LYS A 90 8.33 -10.76 9.95
CA LYS A 90 8.02 -9.37 10.30
C LYS A 90 7.37 -8.59 9.14
N GLU A 91 7.93 -8.77 7.95
CA GLU A 91 7.51 -8.11 6.71
C GLU A 91 6.08 -8.48 6.30
N THR A 92 5.66 -9.73 6.49
CA THR A 92 4.28 -10.16 6.19
C THR A 92 3.27 -9.49 7.11
N ILE A 93 3.59 -9.32 8.40
CA ILE A 93 2.69 -8.69 9.36
C ILE A 93 2.58 -7.19 9.09
N GLU A 94 3.71 -6.52 8.79
CA GLU A 94 3.76 -5.13 8.34
C GLU A 94 2.85 -4.89 7.15
N LYS A 95 3.01 -5.69 6.09
CA LYS A 95 2.18 -5.57 4.88
C LYS A 95 0.69 -5.76 5.17
N ILE A 96 0.32 -6.72 6.02
CA ILE A 96 -1.09 -6.92 6.39
C ILE A 96 -1.64 -5.72 7.16
N MET A 97 -0.84 -5.13 8.06
CA MET A 97 -1.22 -3.95 8.82
C MET A 97 -1.35 -2.72 7.94
N ASP A 98 -0.39 -2.47 7.05
CA ASP A 98 -0.43 -1.37 6.07
C ASP A 98 -1.71 -1.44 5.24
N ARG A 99 -2.02 -2.62 4.69
CA ARG A 99 -3.25 -2.83 3.92
C ARG A 99 -4.50 -2.55 4.74
N LEU A 100 -4.53 -2.98 6.00
CA LEU A 100 -5.66 -2.73 6.88
C LEU A 100 -5.80 -1.24 7.22
N ILE A 101 -4.70 -0.50 7.40
CA ILE A 101 -4.69 0.95 7.61
C ILE A 101 -5.22 1.66 6.36
N THR A 102 -4.69 1.34 5.17
CA THR A 102 -5.19 1.86 3.88
C THR A 102 -6.70 1.65 3.71
N LEU A 103 -7.19 0.46 4.02
CA LEU A 103 -8.62 0.14 3.91
C LEU A 103 -9.48 0.88 4.95
N THR A 104 -8.97 1.05 6.18
CA THR A 104 -9.78 1.54 7.30
C THR A 104 -9.58 3.02 7.58
N GLU A 105 -8.37 3.47 7.89
CA GLU A 105 -8.07 4.86 8.22
C GLU A 105 -8.23 5.78 7.01
N GLU A 106 -7.77 5.33 5.84
CA GLU A 106 -7.82 6.15 4.62
C GLU A 106 -9.10 5.91 3.82
N GLY A 107 -9.77 4.79 4.04
CA GLY A 107 -10.92 4.36 3.23
C GLY A 107 -10.55 4.10 1.77
N GLY A 108 -9.27 3.76 1.50
CA GLY A 108 -8.72 3.57 0.17
C GLY A 108 -8.99 2.18 -0.41
N LEU A 109 -8.54 1.97 -1.65
CA LEU A 109 -8.59 0.71 -2.36
C LEU A 109 -7.19 0.13 -2.48
N LEU A 110 -7.06 -1.19 -2.34
CA LEU A 110 -5.77 -1.86 -2.48
C LEU A 110 -5.41 -2.08 -3.95
N THR A 111 -4.12 -1.93 -4.24
CA THR A 111 -3.53 -2.39 -5.50
C THR A 111 -3.59 -3.92 -5.55
N LYS A 112 -4.19 -4.45 -6.62
CA LYS A 112 -4.27 -5.90 -6.88
C LYS A 112 -3.64 -6.23 -8.23
N LYS A 113 -3.34 -7.51 -8.45
CA LYS A 113 -2.63 -7.99 -9.64
C LYS A 113 -3.32 -7.62 -10.95
N GLU A 114 -4.65 -7.57 -10.96
CA GLU A 114 -5.45 -7.16 -12.12
C GLU A 114 -5.17 -5.71 -12.56
N TYR A 115 -4.56 -4.89 -11.69
CA TYR A 115 -4.18 -3.52 -11.99
C TYR A 115 -2.74 -3.36 -12.50
N PHE A 116 -1.91 -4.41 -12.42
CA PHE A 116 -0.48 -4.36 -12.75
C PHE A 116 -0.18 -3.82 -14.16
N PRO A 117 -0.93 -4.19 -15.23
CA PRO A 117 -0.72 -3.63 -16.55
C PRO A 117 -0.82 -2.10 -16.60
N TYR A 118 -1.72 -1.52 -15.79
CA TYR A 118 -1.91 -0.07 -15.72
C TYR A 118 -0.82 0.61 -14.92
N ILE A 119 -0.30 -0.05 -13.86
CA ILE A 119 0.88 0.44 -13.13
C ILE A 119 2.06 0.57 -14.10
N VAL A 120 2.32 -0.45 -14.92
CA VAL A 120 3.38 -0.43 -15.93
C VAL A 120 3.20 0.76 -16.89
N ARG A 121 1.98 0.99 -17.38
CA ARG A 121 1.67 2.13 -18.24
C ARG A 121 1.91 3.48 -17.57
N ILE A 122 1.61 3.63 -16.28
CA ILE A 122 1.92 4.85 -15.52
C ILE A 122 3.43 5.04 -15.39
N ILE A 123 4.20 3.97 -15.15
CA ILE A 123 5.66 4.08 -15.12
C ILE A 123 6.19 4.50 -16.49
N ASP A 124 5.68 3.95 -17.58
CA ASP A 124 6.04 4.37 -18.94
C ASP A 124 5.73 5.85 -19.18
N ALA A 125 4.57 6.32 -18.75
CA ALA A 125 4.22 7.75 -18.83
C ALA A 125 5.16 8.62 -18.00
N LEU A 126 5.59 8.17 -16.82
CA LEU A 126 6.55 8.89 -15.98
C LEU A 126 7.95 8.96 -16.61
N ILE A 127 8.42 7.85 -17.20
CA ILE A 127 9.69 7.82 -17.94
C ILE A 127 9.61 8.78 -19.12
N LEU A 128 8.56 8.68 -19.95
CA LEU A 128 8.37 9.53 -21.12
C LEU A 128 8.29 11.02 -20.75
N LEU A 129 7.59 11.35 -19.67
CA LEU A 129 7.51 12.71 -19.16
C LEU A 129 8.91 13.25 -18.90
N ILE A 130 9.73 12.50 -18.16
CA ILE A 130 11.09 12.91 -17.80
C ILE A 130 12.00 13.00 -19.02
N GLU A 131 11.90 12.07 -19.96
CA GLU A 131 12.66 12.08 -21.22
C GLU A 131 12.42 13.35 -22.02
N LYS A 132 11.16 13.75 -22.19
CA LYS A 132 10.77 14.99 -22.88
C LYS A 132 11.12 16.25 -22.09
N SER A 133 11.27 16.11 -20.79
CA SER A 133 11.52 17.21 -19.88
C SER A 133 12.97 17.70 -20.01
N SER A 134 13.16 19.02 -20.16
CA SER A 134 14.49 19.66 -20.16
C SER A 134 15.09 19.80 -18.76
N TYR A 135 14.55 19.10 -17.75
CA TYR A 135 14.90 19.33 -16.35
C TYR A 135 16.13 18.55 -15.91
N GLU A 136 16.88 19.21 -15.03
CA GLU A 136 18.09 18.69 -14.38
C GLU A 136 17.72 17.63 -13.32
N LEU A 137 17.35 16.45 -13.78
CA LEU A 137 17.55 15.23 -13.00
C LEU A 137 18.98 14.68 -13.22
N GLU A 138 19.90 15.46 -13.79
CA GLU A 138 21.15 14.96 -14.42
C GLU A 138 21.92 13.96 -13.56
N ASN A 139 22.05 14.21 -12.26
CA ASN A 139 22.80 13.33 -11.35
C ASN A 139 22.09 12.02 -10.99
N TYR A 140 20.76 11.95 -11.14
CA TYR A 140 19.93 10.82 -10.70
C TYR A 140 19.14 10.17 -11.84
N ARG A 141 19.05 10.81 -13.02
CA ARG A 141 18.14 10.44 -14.12
C ARG A 141 18.38 8.99 -14.57
N GLU A 142 19.62 8.63 -14.84
CA GLU A 142 19.96 7.27 -15.30
C GLU A 142 19.66 6.21 -14.23
N GLY A 143 19.99 6.51 -12.96
CA GLY A 143 19.69 5.64 -11.83
C GLY A 143 18.18 5.47 -11.61
N PHE A 144 17.43 6.56 -11.69
CA PHE A 144 15.98 6.57 -11.57
C PHE A 144 15.31 5.76 -12.67
N PHE A 145 15.74 5.90 -13.93
CA PHE A 145 15.23 5.09 -15.04
C PHE A 145 15.53 3.59 -14.84
N LYS A 146 16.74 3.24 -14.40
CA LYS A 146 17.08 1.85 -14.07
C LYS A 146 16.19 1.28 -12.97
N GLU A 147 15.88 2.07 -11.95
CA GLU A 147 15.00 1.67 -10.85
C GLU A 147 13.55 1.52 -11.31
N LEU A 148 13.02 2.43 -12.12
CA LEU A 148 11.69 2.32 -12.72
C LEU A 148 11.56 1.10 -13.64
N GLU A 149 12.56 0.82 -14.48
CA GLU A 149 12.58 -0.38 -15.33
C GLU A 149 12.68 -1.67 -14.51
N LYS A 150 13.46 -1.66 -13.42
CA LYS A 150 13.49 -2.77 -12.46
C LYS A 150 12.11 -3.00 -11.84
N LEU A 151 11.42 -1.94 -11.41
CA LEU A 151 10.07 -2.03 -10.85
C LEU A 151 9.07 -2.58 -11.88
N LYS A 152 9.07 -2.06 -13.11
CA LYS A 152 8.24 -2.59 -14.21
C LYS A 152 8.44 -4.09 -14.39
N LYS A 153 9.70 -4.52 -14.49
CA LYS A 153 10.03 -5.94 -14.65
C LYS A 153 9.50 -6.78 -13.48
N LEU A 154 9.69 -6.32 -12.25
CA LEU A 154 9.20 -7.02 -11.06
C LEU A 154 7.67 -7.11 -11.01
N ILE A 155 6.96 -6.07 -11.45
CA ILE A 155 5.49 -6.05 -11.57
C ILE A 155 5.02 -7.05 -12.62
N ILE A 156 5.63 -7.02 -13.82
CA ILE A 156 5.27 -7.92 -14.92
C ILE A 156 5.51 -9.38 -14.56
N GLU A 157 6.59 -9.66 -13.84
CA GLU A 157 6.94 -11.01 -13.37
C GLU A 157 6.16 -11.41 -12.10
N GLU A 158 5.26 -10.57 -11.58
CA GLU A 158 4.52 -10.75 -10.33
C GLU A 158 5.44 -11.06 -9.12
N LYS A 159 6.65 -10.52 -9.12
CA LYS A 159 7.67 -10.72 -8.07
C LYS A 159 7.58 -9.70 -6.93
N ILE A 160 6.73 -8.69 -7.07
CA ILE A 160 6.41 -7.76 -5.98
C ILE A 160 4.92 -7.82 -5.65
N GLU A 161 4.61 -7.72 -4.37
CA GLU A 161 3.25 -7.64 -3.86
C GLU A 161 3.11 -6.33 -3.07
N PRO A 162 2.43 -5.30 -3.61
CA PRO A 162 2.23 -4.03 -2.90
C PRO A 162 1.42 -4.20 -1.58
N PRO A 163 1.65 -3.37 -0.55
CA PRO A 163 2.72 -2.39 -0.45
C PRO A 163 4.09 -3.08 -0.38
N VAL A 164 5.06 -2.56 -1.13
CA VAL A 164 6.44 -3.01 -0.98
C VAL A 164 7.03 -2.44 0.33
N GLY A 165 6.47 -1.34 0.87
CA GLY A 165 6.84 -0.77 2.17
C GLY A 165 8.05 0.16 2.09
N ALA A 166 8.72 0.41 3.23
CA ALA A 166 9.90 1.26 3.36
C ALA A 166 11.16 0.65 2.70
N CYS A 167 11.09 0.41 1.40
CA CYS A 167 12.20 -0.05 0.55
C CYS A 167 13.11 1.11 0.11
N MET A 168 13.10 2.22 0.86
CA MET A 168 13.95 3.37 0.59
C MET A 168 15.43 3.00 0.36
N PRO A 169 16.01 1.94 0.97
CA PRO A 169 17.38 1.52 0.63
C PRO A 169 17.54 0.91 -0.77
N ASP A 170 16.52 0.26 -1.32
CA ASP A 170 16.61 -0.51 -2.57
C ASP A 170 16.40 0.33 -3.83
N TYR A 171 15.86 1.54 -3.66
CA TYR A 171 15.54 2.51 -4.72
C TYR A 171 16.02 3.93 -4.34
N PRO A 172 17.33 4.12 -4.10
CA PRO A 172 17.85 5.39 -3.61
C PRO A 172 17.61 6.54 -4.61
N ASN A 173 17.68 6.29 -5.91
CA ASN A 173 17.43 7.36 -6.89
C ASN A 173 15.96 7.77 -6.91
N TYR A 174 15.03 6.83 -6.73
CA TYR A 174 13.60 7.10 -6.59
C TYR A 174 13.31 8.06 -5.44
N VAL A 175 13.99 7.88 -4.30
CA VAL A 175 13.88 8.77 -3.14
C VAL A 175 14.46 10.15 -3.44
N GLU A 176 15.67 10.22 -4.00
CA GLU A 176 16.35 11.48 -4.28
C GLU A 176 15.60 12.35 -5.30
N VAL A 177 14.98 11.73 -6.30
CA VAL A 177 14.23 12.50 -7.31
C VAL A 177 12.89 13.00 -6.81
N GLU A 178 12.32 12.46 -5.73
CA GLU A 178 10.97 12.80 -5.27
C GLU A 178 10.72 14.31 -5.19
N TYR A 179 11.62 15.03 -4.52
CA TYR A 179 11.51 16.48 -4.36
C TYR A 179 11.56 17.20 -5.71
N LEU A 180 12.49 16.80 -6.58
CA LEU A 180 12.68 17.38 -7.91
C LEU A 180 11.45 17.13 -8.77
N ILE A 181 10.90 15.90 -8.72
CA ILE A 181 9.74 15.49 -9.51
C ILE A 181 8.48 16.25 -9.10
N ARG A 182 8.35 16.54 -7.82
CA ARG A 182 7.19 17.23 -7.26
C ARG A 182 7.11 18.73 -7.61
N LEU A 183 8.18 19.33 -8.14
CA LEU A 183 8.19 20.73 -8.57
C LEU A 183 7.32 20.97 -9.81
N TYR A 184 7.00 19.93 -10.58
CA TYR A 184 6.17 20.02 -11.77
C TYR A 184 4.82 19.31 -11.58
N PRO A 185 3.68 19.93 -11.92
CA PRO A 185 2.36 19.38 -11.64
C PRO A 185 2.13 17.98 -12.22
N GLU A 186 2.53 17.74 -13.46
CA GLU A 186 2.32 16.49 -14.18
C GLU A 186 3.16 15.35 -13.59
N GLY A 187 4.40 15.65 -13.20
CA GLY A 187 5.27 14.67 -12.57
C GLY A 187 4.91 14.40 -11.14
N LYS A 188 4.56 15.44 -10.37
CA LYS A 188 3.97 15.27 -9.05
C LYS A 188 2.80 14.29 -9.12
N LYS A 189 1.89 14.48 -10.09
CA LYS A 189 0.73 13.61 -10.30
C LYS A 189 1.15 12.17 -10.61
N LEU A 190 1.96 11.95 -11.65
CA LEU A 190 2.38 10.60 -12.04
C LEU A 190 3.22 9.90 -10.96
N PHE A 191 4.17 10.61 -10.36
CA PHE A 191 5.02 10.11 -9.28
C PHE A 191 4.19 9.71 -8.07
N SER A 192 3.24 10.55 -7.62
CA SER A 192 2.35 10.20 -6.52
C SER A 192 1.46 8.99 -6.84
N ILE A 193 1.07 8.79 -8.11
CA ILE A 193 0.31 7.60 -8.52
C ILE A 193 1.21 6.35 -8.44
N VAL A 194 2.42 6.38 -8.99
CA VAL A 194 3.39 5.27 -8.90
C VAL A 194 3.71 4.95 -7.43
N ASP A 195 3.97 5.99 -6.64
CA ASP A 195 4.29 5.88 -5.22
C ASP A 195 3.20 5.17 -4.44
N ASN A 196 1.95 5.62 -4.63
CA ASN A 196 0.81 5.00 -3.99
C ASN A 196 0.60 3.56 -4.46
N LEU A 197 0.65 3.29 -5.76
CA LEU A 197 0.35 1.97 -6.32
C LEU A 197 1.33 0.90 -5.84
N ILE A 198 2.62 1.24 -5.80
CA ILE A 198 3.71 0.28 -5.53
C ILE A 198 4.08 0.29 -4.04
N PHE A 199 4.47 1.44 -3.51
CA PHE A 199 5.07 1.51 -2.18
C PHE A 199 4.01 1.53 -1.09
N ASN A 200 2.89 2.23 -1.30
CA ASN A 200 1.78 2.29 -0.33
C ASN A 200 0.69 1.23 -0.61
N GLY A 201 0.78 0.50 -1.72
CA GLY A 201 -0.18 -0.54 -2.09
C GLY A 201 -1.62 -0.04 -2.25
N ARG A 202 -1.79 1.25 -2.56
CA ARG A 202 -3.06 1.93 -2.71
C ARG A 202 -3.27 2.34 -4.15
N ARG A 203 -4.42 1.98 -4.73
CA ARG A 203 -4.82 2.45 -6.05
C ARG A 203 -5.69 3.71 -5.96
N PRO A 204 -5.74 4.53 -7.03
CA PRO A 204 -6.63 5.68 -7.09
C PRO A 204 -8.10 5.30 -6.82
N ASP A 205 -8.83 6.18 -6.13
CA ASP A 205 -10.24 5.95 -5.79
C ASP A 205 -11.14 5.84 -7.05
N SER A 206 -10.67 6.36 -8.19
CA SER A 206 -11.29 6.24 -9.50
C SER A 206 -11.11 4.87 -10.16
N TRP A 207 -10.16 4.04 -9.71
CA TRP A 207 -9.89 2.72 -10.27
C TRP A 207 -10.79 1.68 -9.60
N LEU A 208 -12.11 1.79 -9.81
CA LEU A 208 -13.06 0.82 -9.25
C LEU A 208 -13.02 -0.51 -9.99
N THR A 209 -12.78 -0.46 -11.31
CA THR A 209 -12.58 -1.63 -12.16
C THR A 209 -11.30 -1.52 -12.99
N PRO A 210 -10.79 -2.62 -13.55
CA PRO A 210 -9.70 -2.58 -14.53
C PRO A 210 -9.97 -1.66 -15.73
N GLU A 211 -11.21 -1.56 -16.19
CA GLU A 211 -11.60 -0.65 -17.29
C GLU A 211 -11.49 0.83 -16.89
N ASP A 212 -11.79 1.17 -15.64
CA ASP A 212 -11.59 2.52 -15.13
C ASP A 212 -10.10 2.87 -15.06
N ALA A 213 -9.29 1.92 -14.60
CA ALA A 213 -7.83 2.04 -14.56
C ALA A 213 -7.22 2.15 -15.98
N ASP A 214 -7.73 1.38 -16.94
CA ASP A 214 -7.32 1.43 -18.34
C ASP A 214 -7.57 2.82 -18.93
N ARG A 215 -8.81 3.31 -18.79
CA ARG A 215 -9.21 4.63 -19.30
C ARG A 215 -8.37 5.76 -18.71
N GLU A 216 -8.16 5.75 -17.40
CA GLU A 216 -7.41 6.81 -16.73
C GLU A 216 -5.91 6.73 -17.03
N SER A 217 -5.31 5.54 -16.98
CA SER A 217 -3.89 5.37 -17.30
C SER A 217 -3.57 5.71 -18.76
N GLN A 218 -4.49 5.41 -19.70
CA GLN A 218 -4.35 5.82 -21.09
C GLN A 218 -4.42 7.34 -21.23
N LYS A 219 -5.41 7.97 -20.59
CA LYS A 219 -5.54 9.43 -20.59
C LYS A 219 -4.26 10.12 -20.10
N LEU A 220 -3.66 9.61 -19.03
CA LEU A 220 -2.41 10.14 -18.47
C LEU A 220 -1.23 9.99 -19.44
N LEU A 221 -1.14 8.85 -20.14
CA LEU A 221 -0.11 8.65 -21.16
C LEU A 221 -0.31 9.58 -22.36
N ASP A 222 -1.56 9.78 -22.79
CA ASP A 222 -1.90 10.70 -23.88
C ASP A 222 -1.57 12.15 -23.52
N GLU A 223 -1.87 12.57 -22.28
CA GLU A 223 -1.50 13.88 -21.73
C GLU A 223 0.02 14.12 -21.86
N VAL A 224 0.85 13.14 -21.46
CA VAL A 224 2.32 13.23 -21.58
C VAL A 224 2.79 13.19 -23.05
N THR A 225 2.12 12.41 -23.89
CA THR A 225 2.48 12.28 -25.31
C THR A 225 2.29 13.59 -26.07
N GLN A 226 1.38 14.44 -25.62
CA GLN A 226 1.07 15.74 -26.23
C GLN A 226 1.95 16.90 -25.72
N LEU A 227 2.70 16.71 -24.63
CA LEU A 227 3.75 17.65 -24.17
C LEU A 227 4.96 17.67 -25.09
#